data_AF-A0A6J4YBB4-F1
#
_entry.id   AF-A0A6J4YBB4-F1
#
_cell.length_a   1.000
_cell.length_b   1.000
_cell.length_c   1.000
_cell.angle_alpha   90.00
_cell.angle_beta   90.00
_cell.angle_gamma   90.00
#
_symmetry.space_group_name_H-M   'P 1'
#
loop_
_entity.id
_entity.type
_entity.pdbx_description
1 polymer ?
#
loop_
_entity_poly.entity_id
_entity_poly.type
_entity_poly.pdbx_seq_one_letter_code
_entity_poly.pdbx_strand_id
1 'polypeptide(L)' 'MKTIQITIDPDLLHKIDNDEESIKKGRSAFLRQAVRYYLEQKRRKLIAEKYRSGYTQRAVKDDDPTLWEDEQVWPPI' A
#
# COMPACT_ATOMS: atom_id res chain seq x y z
N MET A 1 -21.79 -0.93 -11.14
CA MET A 1 -21.58 -0.57 -9.70
C MET A 1 -22.70 -1.19 -8.89
N LYS A 2 -22.45 -1.64 -7.66
CA LYS A 2 -23.50 -2.15 -6.76
C LYS A 2 -23.75 -1.12 -5.66
N THR A 3 -25.00 -0.72 -5.47
CA THR A 3 -25.39 0.17 -4.37
C THR A 3 -25.41 -0.63 -3.08
N ILE A 4 -24.82 -0.08 -2.03
CA ILE A 4 -24.77 -0.65 -0.69
C ILE A 4 -25.21 0.42 0.30
N GLN A 5 -25.78 -0.01 1.42
CA GLN A 5 -26.01 0.86 2.57
C GLN A 5 -24.85 0.67 3.55
N ILE A 6 -24.33 1.78 4.08
CA ILE A 6 -23.31 1.80 5.12
C ILE A 6 -23.78 2.72 6.24
N THR A 7 -23.39 2.42 7.47
CA THR A 7 -23.56 3.31 8.61
C THR A 7 -22.22 3.98 8.88
N ILE A 8 -22.24 5.30 9.04
CA ILE A 8 -21.05 6.11 9.30
C ILE A 8 -21.34 7.07 10.45
N ASP A 9 -20.29 7.42 11.18
CA ASP A 9 -20.35 8.45 12.20
C ASP A 9 -20.87 9.79 11.60
N PRO A 10 -21.83 10.47 12.27
CA PRO A 10 -22.41 11.72 11.76
C PRO A 10 -21.40 12.84 11.55
N ASP A 11 -20.41 12.99 12.43
CA ASP A 11 -19.40 14.05 12.31
C ASP A 11 -18.46 13.77 11.14
N LEU A 12 -18.14 12.49 10.91
CA LEU A 12 -17.39 12.08 9.73
C LEU A 12 -18.18 12.31 8.44
N LEU A 13 -19.48 12.02 8.43
CA LEU A 13 -20.33 12.33 7.27
C LEU A 13 -20.34 13.82 6.98
N HIS A 14 -20.47 14.66 8.01
CA HIS A 14 -20.42 16.11 7.85
C HIS A 14 -19.10 16.59 7.25
N LYS A 15 -17.97 16.00 7.66
CA LYS A 15 -16.65 16.30 7.05
C LYS A 15 -16.59 15.90 5.58
N ILE A 16 -17.12 14.72 5.23
CA ILE A 16 -17.19 14.26 3.84
C ILE A 16 -18.06 15.20 3.01
N ASP A 17 -19.16 15.69 3.56
CA ASP A 17 -20.10 16.55 2.83
C ASP A 17 -19.54 17.93 2.51
N ASN A 18 -18.65 18.44 3.36
CA ASN A 18 -17.97 19.72 3.15
C ASN A 18 -16.69 19.59 2.33
N ASP A 19 -16.27 18.38 1.94
CA ASP A 19 -15.09 18.18 1.13
C ASP A 19 -15.34 18.56 -0.33
N GLU A 20 -14.39 19.26 -0.95
CA GLU A 20 -14.50 19.72 -2.34
C GLU A 20 -14.75 18.56 -3.33
N GLU A 21 -14.14 17.40 -3.13
CA GLU A 21 -14.33 16.26 -4.01
C GLU A 21 -15.74 15.69 -3.88
N SER A 22 -16.28 15.66 -2.67
CA SER A 22 -17.67 15.27 -2.42
C SER A 22 -18.65 16.28 -3.02
N ILE A 23 -18.38 17.58 -2.91
CA ILE A 23 -19.19 18.65 -3.53
C ILE A 23 -19.17 18.53 -5.06
N LYS A 24 -18.00 18.26 -5.65
CA LYS A 24 -17.82 18.18 -7.12
C LYS A 24 -18.32 16.87 -7.74
N LYS A 25 -18.15 15.74 -7.05
CA LYS A 25 -18.35 14.39 -7.62
C LYS A 25 -19.32 13.49 -6.82
N GLY A 26 -19.78 13.97 -5.68
CA GLY A 26 -20.68 13.26 -4.76
C GLY A 26 -19.98 12.34 -3.77
N ARG A 27 -20.65 12.08 -2.64
CA ARG A 27 -20.21 11.19 -1.55
C ARG A 27 -19.73 9.82 -2.02
N SER A 28 -20.44 9.21 -2.96
CA SER A 28 -20.09 7.89 -3.50
C SER A 28 -18.75 7.91 -4.22
N ALA A 29 -18.39 9.00 -4.91
CA ALA A 29 -17.10 9.13 -5.57
C ALA A 29 -15.97 9.31 -4.54
N PHE A 30 -16.19 10.20 -3.57
CA PHE A 30 -15.30 10.41 -2.43
C PHE A 30 -15.00 9.08 -1.71
N LEU A 31 -16.04 8.34 -1.31
CA LEU A 31 -15.88 7.08 -0.59
C LEU A 31 -15.13 6.03 -1.41
N ARG A 32 -15.39 5.92 -2.73
CA ARG A 32 -14.61 5.01 -3.58
C ARG A 32 -13.13 5.38 -3.62
N GLN A 33 -12.82 6.67 -3.72
CA GLN A 33 -11.45 7.14 -3.75
C GLN A 33 -10.73 6.88 -2.42
N ALA A 34 -11.39 7.22 -1.30
CA ALA A 34 -10.88 6.99 0.05
C ALA A 34 -10.60 5.49 0.31
N VAL A 35 -11.53 4.61 -0.05
CA VAL A 35 -11.37 3.16 0.12
C VAL A 35 -10.21 2.62 -0.72
N ARG A 36 -10.10 3.05 -1.99
CA ARG A 36 -8.98 2.65 -2.87
C ARG A 36 -7.64 3.10 -2.29
N TYR A 37 -7.56 4.35 -1.84
CA TYR A 37 -6.37 4.89 -1.21
C TYR A 37 -5.97 4.08 0.02
N TYR A 38 -6.92 3.82 0.93
CA TYR A 38 -6.65 3.05 2.14
C TYR A 38 -6.13 1.64 1.85
N LEU A 39 -6.74 0.93 0.89
CA LEU A 39 -6.30 -0.42 0.52
C LEU A 39 -4.88 -0.42 -0.07
N GLU A 40 -4.54 0.57 -0.89
CA GLU A 40 -3.19 0.70 -1.45
C GLU A 40 -2.14 1.02 -0.36
N GLN A 41 -2.46 1.92 0.58
CA GLN A 41 -1.58 2.19 1.72
C GLN A 41 -1.39 0.95 2.60
N LYS A 42 -2.46 0.21 2.87
CA LYS A 42 -2.39 -1.06 3.61
C LYS A 42 -1.49 -2.08 2.90
N ARG A 43 -1.60 -2.19 1.58
CA ARG A 43 -0.74 -3.07 0.76
C ARG A 43 0.73 -2.67 0.88
N ARG A 44 1.04 -1.38 0.75
CA ARG A 44 2.40 -0.85 0.88
C ARG A 44 3.00 -1.13 2.25
N LYS A 45 2.22 -0.91 3.32
CA LYS A 45 2.65 -1.21 4.69
C LYS A 45 2.98 -2.69 4.88
N LEU A 46 2.13 -3.59 4.37
CA LEU A 46 2.36 -5.03 4.46
C LEU A 46 3.62 -5.46 3.70
N ILE A 47 3.89 -4.87 2.54
CA ILE A 47 5.14 -5.11 1.80
C ILE A 47 6.35 -4.62 2.59
N ALA A 48 6.30 -3.41 3.13
CA ALA A 48 7.39 -2.87 3.95
C ALA A 48 7.67 -3.72 5.19
N GLU A 49 6.64 -4.20 5.87
CA GLU A 49 6.76 -5.12 7.00
C GLU A 49 7.43 -6.44 6.59
N LYS A 50 7.08 -7.01 5.43
CA LYS A 50 7.73 -8.21 4.89
C LYS A 50 9.21 -8.00 4.58
N TYR A 51 9.57 -6.87 3.98
CA TYR A 51 10.98 -6.53 3.78
C TYR A 51 11.70 -6.44 5.11
N ARG A 52 11.15 -5.71 6.08
CA ARG A 52 11.73 -5.57 7.42
C ARG A 52 11.90 -6.94 8.09
N SER A 53 10.91 -7.82 8.04
CA SER A 53 11.03 -9.16 8.62
C SER A 53 12.08 -10.01 7.92
N GLY A 54 12.17 -9.94 6.58
CA GLY A 54 13.19 -10.65 5.81
C GLY A 54 14.61 -10.25 6.19
N TYR A 55 14.87 -8.93 6.31
CA TYR A 55 16.18 -8.43 6.72
C TYR A 55 16.47 -8.58 8.22
N THR A 56 15.45 -8.64 9.08
CA THR A 56 15.63 -8.82 10.54
C THR A 56 15.82 -10.29 10.92
N GLN A 57 15.13 -11.21 10.23
CA GLN A 57 15.20 -12.66 10.52
C GLN A 57 16.45 -13.31 9.94
N ARG A 58 17.07 -12.72 8.92
CA ARG A 58 18.30 -13.22 8.32
C ARG A 58 19.47 -12.32 8.69
N ALA A 59 19.99 -12.49 9.91
CA ALA A 59 21.41 -12.25 10.11
C ALA A 59 22.12 -13.24 9.18
N VAL A 60 22.66 -12.74 8.08
CA VAL A 60 23.48 -13.48 7.10
C VAL A 60 24.53 -14.27 7.89
N LYS A 61 24.29 -15.58 8.05
CA LYS A 61 25.23 -16.47 8.71
C LYS A 61 25.70 -17.62 7.82
N ASP A 62 25.27 -17.66 6.55
CA ASP A 62 25.65 -18.75 5.64
C ASP A 62 25.40 -18.45 4.14
N ASP A 63 25.38 -17.18 3.70
CA ASP A 63 25.56 -16.91 2.25
C ASP A 63 27.05 -16.67 2.04
N ASP A 64 27.78 -17.74 1.71
CA ASP A 64 29.14 -17.64 1.18
C ASP A 64 29.07 -16.92 -0.18
N PRO A 65 29.57 -15.68 -0.30
CA PRO A 65 29.50 -14.90 -1.53
C PRO A 65 30.23 -15.58 -2.70
N THR A 66 31.12 -16.52 -2.39
CA THR A 66 31.93 -17.29 -3.36
C THR A 66 31.07 -18.16 -4.28
N LEU A 67 29.82 -18.48 -3.89
CA LEU A 67 28.91 -19.29 -4.70
C LEU A 67 28.41 -18.61 -5.99
N TRP A 68 28.53 -17.28 -6.10
CA TRP A 68 28.02 -16.51 -7.23
C TRP A 68 29.15 -15.86 -8.07
N GLU A 69 30.41 -16.28 -7.90
CA GLU A 69 31.55 -15.69 -8.62
C GLU A 69 31.44 -15.85 -10.14
N ASP A 70 30.97 -17.00 -10.62
CA ASP A 70 30.79 -17.27 -12.05
C ASP A 70 29.74 -16.37 -12.73
N GLU A 71 28.85 -15.76 -11.94
CA GLU A 71 27.80 -14.84 -12.42
C GLU A 71 28.21 -13.35 -12.36
N GLN A 72 29.36 -13.02 -11.75
CA GLN A 72 29.86 -11.65 -11.58
C GLN A 72 30.74 -11.15 -12.74
N VAL A 73 30.56 -11.70 -13.95
CA VAL A 73 31.27 -11.24 -15.15
C VAL A 73 30.43 -10.20 -15.87
N TRP A 74 30.84 -8.92 -15.82
CA TRP A 74 30.20 -7.87 -16.61
C TRP A 74 30.55 -8.03 -18.11
N PRO A 75 29.61 -7.83 -19.04
CA PRO A 75 29.94 -7.82 -20.47
C PRO A 75 30.95 -6.70 -20.78
N PRO A 76 31.87 -6.92 -21.75
CA PRO A 76 32.87 -5.90 -22.10
C PRO A 76 32.19 -4.59 -22.54
N ILE A 77 32.77 -3.46 -22.10
CA ILE A 77 32.34 -2.09 -22.40
C ILE A 77 32.67 -1.73 -23.84
#